data_AF-A0AAU2M9L1-F1
#
_entry.id   AF-A0AAU2M9L1-F1
#
_cell.length_a   1.000
_cell.length_b   1.000
_cell.length_c   1.000
_cell.angle_alpha   90.00
_cell.angle_beta   90.00
_cell.angle_gamma   90.00
#
_symmetry.space_group_name_H-M   'P 1'
#
loop_
_entity.id
_entity.type
_entity.pdbx_description
1 polymer ?
#
loop_
_entity_poly.entity_id
_entity_poly.type
_entity_poly.pdbx_seq_one_letter_code
_entity_poly.pdbx_strand_id
1 'polypeptide(L)'
;MDDAVKIVVERQYAPDPIDYERLVSLVESTGERVVLTESGVPVSVLFPAGRVAELEHWARADCPVPGPISQGEDEEEGPDEAMWDIGRLRVEPLADPQEYGSCTRYVRADGRRVSFARGGAVVAVQLDAGEVEWLENRAMHARQGYMSPKQAAAFEEFLARQPPAGEL
;
A
#
# COMPACT_ATOMS: atom_id res chain seq x y z
N MET A 1 -5.28 -18.63 -11.23
CA MET A 1 -5.19 -17.25 -10.72
C MET A 1 -4.25 -17.37 -9.56
N ASP A 2 -3.06 -16.80 -9.73
CA ASP A 2 -1.93 -16.98 -8.85
C ASP A 2 -2.35 -16.73 -7.40
N ASP A 3 -2.24 -17.79 -6.61
CA ASP A 3 -2.15 -17.73 -5.16
C ASP A 3 -1.04 -16.72 -4.88
N ALA A 4 -1.38 -15.46 -4.60
CA ALA A 4 -0.38 -14.41 -4.41
C ALA A 4 0.40 -14.82 -3.16
N VAL A 5 1.55 -15.44 -3.39
CA VAL A 5 2.32 -16.17 -2.38
C VAL A 5 2.75 -15.17 -1.32
N LYS A 6 2.00 -15.11 -0.23
CA LYS A 6 2.29 -14.19 0.88
C LYS A 6 3.36 -14.81 1.77
N ILE A 7 4.48 -14.12 1.91
CA ILE A 7 5.54 -14.52 2.84
C ILE A 7 5.23 -13.87 4.19
N VAL A 8 4.99 -14.68 5.23
CA VAL A 8 4.70 -14.16 6.58
C VAL A 8 5.97 -14.16 7.42
N VAL A 9 6.29 -13.02 8.01
CA VAL A 9 7.44 -12.84 8.90
C VAL A 9 6.96 -12.24 10.21
N GLU A 10 7.07 -13.01 11.29
CA GLU A 10 6.79 -12.53 12.63
C GLU A 10 7.93 -11.63 13.11
N ARG A 11 7.63 -10.37 13.46
CA ARG A 11 8.61 -9.40 13.90
C ARG A 11 9.38 -9.84 15.14
N GLN A 12 8.73 -10.56 16.06
CA GLN A 12 9.40 -11.06 17.27
C GLN A 12 10.47 -12.15 16.98
N TYR A 13 10.45 -12.74 15.78
CA TYR A 13 11.43 -13.71 15.31
C TYR A 13 12.32 -13.18 14.19
N ALA A 14 12.09 -11.94 13.75
CA ALA A 14 13.00 -11.26 12.84
C ALA A 14 14.29 -10.90 13.61
N PRO A 15 15.47 -10.91 12.96
CA PRO A 15 16.68 -10.38 13.57
C PRO A 15 16.44 -8.95 14.04
N ASP A 16 17.07 -8.55 15.15
CA ASP A 16 17.08 -7.17 15.65
C ASP A 16 18.48 -6.57 15.41
N PRO A 17 18.63 -5.54 14.55
CA PRO A 17 17.57 -4.89 13.77
C PRO A 17 17.08 -5.75 12.59
N ILE A 18 15.83 -5.52 12.18
CA ILE A 18 15.19 -6.20 11.03
C ILE A 18 16.07 -6.08 9.79
N ASP A 19 16.38 -7.21 9.17
CA ASP A 19 17.16 -7.29 7.93
C ASP A 19 16.31 -6.88 6.71
N TYR A 20 16.11 -5.57 6.55
CA TYR A 20 15.34 -5.00 5.45
C TYR A 20 16.02 -5.24 4.09
N GLU A 21 17.35 -5.34 4.01
CA GLU A 21 18.03 -5.60 2.74
C GLU A 21 17.61 -6.96 2.17
N ARG A 22 17.56 -7.99 3.02
CA ARG A 22 17.10 -9.32 2.62
C ARG A 22 15.63 -9.34 2.25
N LEU A 23 14.76 -8.68 3.03
CA LEU A 23 13.32 -8.64 2.75
C LEU A 23 13.00 -7.89 1.46
N VAL A 24 13.66 -6.75 1.22
CA VAL A 24 13.50 -5.99 -0.03
C VAL A 24 13.97 -6.80 -1.23
N SER A 25 15.11 -7.48 -1.11
CA SER A 25 15.63 -8.34 -2.18
C SER A 25 14.71 -9.53 -2.47
N LEU A 26 14.06 -10.07 -1.43
CA LEU A 26 13.07 -11.14 -1.58
C LEU A 26 11.85 -10.64 -2.36
N VAL A 27 11.23 -9.55 -1.91
CA VAL A 27 10.05 -8.94 -2.57
C VAL A 27 10.34 -8.53 -4.00
N GLU A 28 11.51 -7.95 -4.27
CA GLU A 28 11.93 -7.56 -5.61
C GLU A 28 12.13 -8.76 -6.53
N SER A 29 12.76 -9.83 -6.04
CA SER A 29 13.07 -11.01 -6.86
C SER A 29 11.86 -11.92 -7.13
N THR A 30 10.92 -12.00 -6.19
CA THR A 30 9.73 -12.85 -6.34
C THR A 30 8.54 -12.09 -6.91
N GLY A 31 8.49 -10.76 -6.76
CA GLY A 31 7.28 -9.98 -7.03
C GLY A 31 6.18 -10.20 -5.98
N GLU A 32 6.47 -10.94 -4.92
CA GLU A 32 5.50 -11.30 -3.89
C GLU A 32 5.57 -10.36 -2.68
N ARG A 33 4.47 -10.28 -1.93
CA ARG A 33 4.39 -9.44 -0.72
C ARG A 33 4.91 -10.18 0.51
N VAL A 34 5.62 -9.44 1.38
CA VAL A 34 5.99 -9.89 2.72
C VAL A 34 5.08 -9.22 3.74
N VAL A 35 4.44 -9.99 4.61
CA VAL A 35 3.61 -9.47 5.70
C VAL A 35 4.35 -9.60 7.01
N LEU A 36 4.54 -8.46 7.66
CA LEU A 36 5.12 -8.35 8.98
C LEU A 36 4.00 -8.44 10.02
N THR A 37 4.13 -9.40 10.93
CA THR A 37 3.16 -9.63 12.02
C THR A 37 3.78 -9.35 13.39
N GLU A 38 2.97 -8.91 14.35
CA GLU A 38 3.32 -8.82 15.77
C GLU A 38 2.28 -9.58 16.59
N SER A 39 2.74 -10.55 17.40
CA SER A 39 1.87 -11.50 18.10
C SER A 39 0.87 -12.19 17.15
N GLY A 40 1.31 -12.51 15.92
CA GLY A 40 0.46 -13.09 14.87
C GLY A 40 -0.52 -12.12 14.20
N VAL A 41 -0.56 -10.85 14.60
CA VAL A 41 -1.42 -9.83 14.00
C VAL A 41 -0.66 -9.08 12.91
N PRO A 42 -1.18 -8.98 11.67
CA PRO A 42 -0.55 -8.19 10.61
C PRO A 42 -0.43 -6.72 11.02
N VAL A 43 0.79 -6.20 11.04
CA VAL A 43 1.06 -4.78 11.35
C VAL A 43 1.42 -3.98 10.11
N SER A 44 2.15 -4.58 9.18
CA SER A 44 2.52 -3.92 7.92
C SER A 44 2.85 -4.94 6.84
N VAL A 45 2.86 -4.47 5.59
CA VAL A 45 3.12 -5.31 4.42
C VAL A 45 4.12 -4.60 3.51
N LEU A 46 5.19 -5.31 3.15
CA LEU A 46 6.17 -4.89 2.16
C LEU A 46 5.76 -5.44 0.79
N PHE A 47 5.57 -4.53 -0.16
CA PHE A 47 5.16 -4.82 -1.54
C PHE A 47 6.26 -4.43 -2.53
N PRO A 48 6.30 -5.07 -3.72
CA PRO A 48 7.05 -4.53 -4.85
C PRO A 48 6.46 -3.16 -5.22
N ALA A 49 7.31 -2.20 -5.55
CA ALA A 49 6.87 -0.84 -5.87
C ALA A 49 5.85 -0.79 -7.00
N GLY A 50 6.03 -1.61 -8.04
CA GLY A 50 5.08 -1.72 -9.16
C GLY A 50 3.69 -2.19 -8.73
N ARG A 51 3.60 -3.07 -7.73
CA ARG A 51 2.31 -3.55 -7.22
C ARG A 51 1.57 -2.45 -6.47
N VAL A 52 2.28 -1.65 -5.68
CA VAL A 52 1.69 -0.48 -5.01
C VAL A 52 1.21 0.54 -6.04
N ALA A 53 2.02 0.84 -7.06
CA ALA A 53 1.63 1.75 -8.13
C ALA A 53 0.36 1.28 -8.87
N GLU A 54 0.21 -0.02 -9.11
CA GLU A 54 -1.00 -0.60 -9.69
C GLU A 54 -2.22 -0.44 -8.77
N LEU A 55 -2.09 -0.75 -7.48
CA LEU A 55 -3.17 -0.57 -6.51
C LEU A 55 -3.60 0.89 -6.42
N GLU A 56 -2.65 1.83 -6.39
CA GLU A 56 -2.94 3.25 -6.35
C GLU A 56 -3.60 3.77 -7.62
N HIS A 57 -3.17 3.27 -8.79
CA HIS A 57 -3.79 3.62 -10.07
C HIS A 57 -5.28 3.31 -10.04
N TRP A 58 -5.64 2.10 -9.59
CA TRP A 58 -7.05 1.70 -9.48
C TRP A 58 -7.77 2.41 -8.34
N ALA A 59 -7.13 2.59 -7.18
CA ALA A 59 -7.75 3.27 -6.06
C ALA A 59 -8.11 4.74 -6.37
N ARG A 60 -7.35 5.39 -7.25
CA ARG A 60 -7.58 6.76 -7.74
C ARG A 60 -8.46 6.84 -8.98
N ALA A 61 -8.82 5.72 -9.62
CA ALA A 61 -9.59 5.72 -10.87
C ALA A 61 -11.00 6.33 -10.73
N ASP A 62 -11.54 6.35 -9.50
CA ASP A 62 -12.83 6.99 -9.17
C ASP A 62 -12.69 8.44 -8.67
N CYS A 63 -11.47 8.95 -8.52
CA CYS A 63 -11.28 10.38 -8.28
C CYS A 63 -11.35 11.10 -9.64
N PRO A 64 -12.27 12.07 -9.82
CA PRO A 64 -12.20 12.96 -10.97
C PRO A 64 -10.79 13.56 -11.01
N VAL A 65 -10.08 13.39 -12.12
CA VAL A 65 -8.88 14.19 -12.40
C VAL A 65 -9.33 15.64 -12.23
N PRO A 66 -8.72 16.45 -11.35
CA PRO A 66 -9.01 17.88 -11.32
C PRO A 66 -8.83 18.37 -12.74
N GLY A 67 -9.90 18.88 -13.35
CA GLY A 67 -9.84 19.45 -14.69
C GLY A 67 -8.70 20.46 -14.78
N PRO A 68 -8.14 20.73 -15.97
CA PRO A 68 -7.12 21.75 -16.13
C PRO A 68 -7.59 23.02 -15.42
N ILE A 69 -6.81 23.43 -14.42
CA ILE A 69 -7.10 24.58 -13.57
C ILE A 69 -7.29 25.75 -14.52
N SER A 70 -8.55 26.14 -14.74
CA SER A 70 -8.84 27.31 -15.54
C SER A 70 -8.40 28.50 -14.69
N GLN A 71 -7.31 29.15 -15.09
CA GLN A 71 -6.95 30.45 -14.55
C GLN A 71 -8.09 31.41 -14.92
N GLY A 72 -9.01 31.58 -13.98
CA GLY A 72 -10.17 32.46 -14.07
C GLY A 72 -10.47 33.01 -12.69
N GLU A 73 -9.76 34.09 -12.37
CA GLU A 73 -10.23 35.28 -11.64
C GLU A 73 -11.07 35.05 -10.35
N ASP A 74 -10.38 35.24 -9.21
CA ASP A 74 -10.84 35.68 -7.89
C ASP A 74 -12.35 35.57 -7.57
N GLU A 75 -12.72 34.48 -6.88
CA GLU A 75 -13.82 34.49 -5.92
C GLU A 75 -13.30 33.91 -4.59
N GLU A 76 -13.22 34.77 -3.57
CA GLU A 76 -13.02 34.37 -2.18
C GLU A 76 -14.24 33.57 -1.69
N GLU A 77 -14.18 32.25 -1.83
CA GLU A 77 -14.98 31.32 -1.04
C GLU A 77 -14.08 30.67 0.01
N GLY A 78 -14.51 30.77 1.28
CA GLY A 78 -13.75 30.37 2.46
C GLY A 78 -13.28 28.91 2.41
N PRO A 79 -12.33 28.51 3.28
CA PRO A 79 -11.77 27.17 3.21
C PRO A 79 -12.84 26.17 3.65
N ASP A 80 -13.61 25.64 2.69
CA ASP A 80 -14.19 24.31 2.79
C ASP A 80 -13.04 23.32 2.56
N GLU A 81 -12.07 23.42 3.48
CA GLU A 81 -11.15 22.36 3.79
C GLU A 81 -12.08 21.24 4.27
N ALA A 82 -12.45 20.35 3.35
CA ALA A 82 -12.59 18.94 3.66
C ALA A 82 -11.22 18.45 4.14
N MET A 83 -10.85 18.99 5.30
CA MET A 83 -9.89 18.55 6.26
C MET A 83 -10.25 17.09 6.41
N TRP A 84 -9.50 16.25 5.70
CA TRP A 84 -9.28 14.90 6.17
C TRP A 84 -9.10 15.06 7.66
N ASP A 85 -9.98 14.46 8.46
CA ASP A 85 -9.78 14.41 9.90
C ASP A 85 -8.55 13.50 10.07
N ILE A 86 -7.35 14.08 9.92
CA ILE A 86 -6.10 13.52 10.45
C ILE A 86 -6.28 13.65 11.96
N GLY A 87 -7.06 12.71 12.48
CA GLY A 87 -7.07 12.36 13.87
C GLY A 87 -5.62 12.13 14.24
N ARG A 88 -5.10 13.02 15.10
CA ARG A 88 -3.82 12.99 15.78
C ARG A 88 -3.33 11.56 16.08
N LEU A 89 -2.75 10.90 15.09
CA LEU A 89 -1.91 9.74 15.28
C LEU A 89 -0.48 10.23 15.22
N ARG A 90 0.33 9.72 16.15
CA ARG A 90 1.71 10.13 16.35
C ARG A 90 2.48 10.09 15.03
N VAL A 91 2.73 11.26 14.46
CA VAL A 91 3.70 11.46 13.38
C VAL A 91 5.05 11.05 13.98
N GLU A 92 5.59 9.91 13.56
CA GLU A 92 7.02 9.68 13.78
C GLU A 92 7.77 10.83 13.08
N PRO A 93 8.78 11.45 13.72
CA PRO A 93 9.54 12.52 13.09
C PRO A 93 10.02 12.07 11.72
N LEU A 94 10.04 12.97 10.72
CA LEU A 94 10.66 12.73 9.41
C LEU A 94 12.03 12.09 9.66
N ALA A 95 12.12 10.78 9.50
CA ALA A 95 13.38 10.09 9.74
C ALA A 95 14.28 10.41 8.55
N ASP A 96 15.51 10.85 8.84
CA ASP A 96 16.52 11.00 7.80
C ASP A 96 16.63 9.69 6.98
N PRO A 97 16.89 9.78 5.66
CA PRO A 97 17.09 8.59 4.85
C PRO A 97 18.12 7.66 5.49
N GLN A 98 17.75 6.38 5.67
CA GLN A 98 18.57 5.40 6.36
C GLN A 98 19.09 4.36 5.37
N GLU A 99 20.40 4.13 5.36
CA GLU A 99 21.04 3.14 4.49
C GLU A 99 20.97 1.73 5.09
N TYR A 100 20.59 0.77 4.26
CA TYR A 100 20.51 -0.67 4.54
C TYR A 100 21.22 -1.40 3.40
N GLY A 101 22.54 -1.53 3.51
CA GLY A 101 23.38 -2.13 2.47
C GLY A 101 23.19 -1.43 1.13
N SER A 102 22.66 -2.14 0.14
CA SER A 102 22.37 -1.62 -1.20
C SER A 102 21.08 -0.78 -1.31
N CYS A 103 20.27 -0.72 -0.26
CA CYS A 103 18.98 -0.04 -0.25
C CYS A 103 18.99 1.19 0.66
N THR A 104 18.29 2.24 0.25
CA THR A 104 18.02 3.43 1.09
C THR A 104 16.55 3.43 1.49
N ARG A 105 16.28 3.54 2.78
CA ARG A 105 14.94 3.63 3.38
C ARG A 105 14.55 5.09 3.53
N TYR A 106 13.39 5.43 2.99
CA TYR A 106 12.74 6.74 3.12
C TYR A 106 11.43 6.59 3.87
N VAL A 107 11.26 7.33 4.97
CA VAL A 107 9.99 7.41 5.69
C VAL A 107 9.24 8.63 5.18
N ARG A 108 7.99 8.44 4.73
CA ARG A 108 7.13 9.53 4.30
C ARG A 108 6.79 10.42 5.51
N ALA A 109 6.47 11.68 5.25
CA ALA A 109 6.16 12.67 6.29
C ALA A 109 5.01 12.27 7.25
N ASP A 110 4.11 11.39 6.81
CA ASP A 110 3.02 10.85 7.63
C ASP A 110 3.46 9.70 8.55
N GLY A 111 4.69 9.19 8.41
CA GLY A 111 5.22 8.04 9.14
C GLY A 111 4.58 6.69 8.76
N ARG A 112 3.55 6.69 7.91
CA ARG A 112 2.75 5.50 7.58
C ARG A 112 3.34 4.70 6.43
N ARG A 113 4.05 5.40 5.54
CA ARG A 113 4.68 4.81 4.36
C ARG A 113 6.19 4.81 4.47
N VAL A 114 6.77 3.67 4.12
CA VAL A 114 8.22 3.53 3.99
C VAL A 114 8.54 3.07 2.58
N SER A 115 9.40 3.79 1.87
CA SER A 115 9.88 3.42 0.54
C SER A 115 11.33 2.96 0.62
N PHE A 116 11.67 1.91 -0.11
CA PHE A 116 13.03 1.40 -0.25
C PHE A 116 13.49 1.65 -1.67
N ALA A 117 14.59 2.38 -1.82
CA ALA A 117 15.19 2.65 -3.12
C ALA A 117 16.53 1.95 -3.29
N ARG A 118 16.80 1.47 -4.51
CA ARG A 118 18.07 0.88 -4.92
C ARG A 118 18.45 1.49 -6.26
N GLY A 119 19.67 2.01 -6.38
CA GLY A 119 20.13 2.68 -7.61
C GLY A 119 19.27 3.88 -8.04
N GLY A 120 18.62 4.56 -7.09
CA GLY A 120 17.74 5.71 -7.36
C GLY A 120 16.31 5.36 -7.76
N ALA A 121 15.96 4.08 -7.91
CA ALA A 121 14.60 3.62 -8.17
C ALA A 121 13.96 3.05 -6.91
N VAL A 122 12.69 3.35 -6.65
CA VAL A 122 11.94 2.70 -5.56
C VAL A 122 11.62 1.26 -5.98
N VAL A 123 12.11 0.29 -5.21
CA VAL A 123 11.98 -1.14 -5.51
C VAL A 123 10.91 -1.81 -4.64
N ALA A 124 10.71 -1.32 -3.42
CA ALA A 124 9.70 -1.83 -2.51
C ALA A 124 9.08 -0.72 -1.66
N VAL A 125 7.85 -0.93 -1.22
CA VAL A 125 7.10 -0.01 -0.36
C VAL A 125 6.46 -0.81 0.76
N GLN A 126 6.67 -0.38 1.99
CA GLN A 126 5.99 -0.92 3.17
C GLN A 126 4.83 0.00 3.54
N LEU A 127 3.67 -0.62 3.72
CA LEU A 127 2.40 0.02 4.07
C LEU A 127 1.88 -0.54 5.40
N ASP A 128 1.16 0.28 6.16
CA ASP A 128 0.43 -0.21 7.33
C ASP A 128 -0.71 -1.16 6.90
N ALA A 129 -1.04 -2.15 7.73
CA ALA A 129 -2.02 -3.17 7.36
C ALA A 129 -3.42 -2.60 7.02
N GLY A 130 -3.82 -1.50 7.66
CA GLY A 130 -5.09 -0.83 7.37
C GLY A 130 -5.08 -0.08 6.04
N GLU A 131 -3.96 0.57 5.69
CA GLU A 131 -3.78 1.18 4.37
C GLU A 131 -3.80 0.13 3.26
N VAL A 132 -3.22 -1.05 3.48
CA VAL A 132 -3.26 -2.16 2.53
C VAL A 132 -4.69 -2.64 2.30
N GLU A 133 -5.43 -2.91 3.38
CA GLU A 133 -6.83 -3.32 3.29
C GLU A 133 -7.66 -2.29 2.52
N TRP A 134 -7.47 -1.01 2.83
CA TRP A 134 -8.15 0.09 2.13
C TRP A 134 -7.78 0.14 0.65
N LEU A 135 -6.49 0.07 0.28
CA LEU A 135 -6.04 0.11 -1.11
C LEU A 135 -6.55 -1.08 -1.93
N GLU A 136 -6.46 -2.29 -1.40
CA GLU A 136 -6.93 -3.50 -2.07
C GLU A 136 -8.44 -3.47 -2.27
N ASN A 137 -9.18 -3.08 -1.22
CA ASN A 137 -10.63 -2.92 -1.28
C ASN A 137 -11.03 -1.85 -2.31
N ARG A 138 -10.41 -0.67 -2.28
CA ARG A 138 -10.72 0.41 -3.22
C ARG A 138 -10.39 0.03 -4.65
N ALA A 139 -9.22 -0.56 -4.89
CA ALA A 139 -8.81 -1.03 -6.21
C ALA A 139 -9.74 -2.11 -6.76
N MET A 140 -10.24 -3.01 -5.91
CA MET A 140 -11.22 -4.03 -6.28
C MET A 140 -12.54 -3.39 -6.72
N HIS A 141 -13.13 -2.51 -5.90
CA HIS A 141 -14.40 -1.87 -6.22
C HIS A 141 -14.31 -0.99 -7.46
N ALA A 142 -13.22 -0.23 -7.62
CA ALA A 142 -12.98 0.57 -8.81
C ALA A 142 -12.97 -0.32 -10.06
N ARG A 143 -12.22 -1.43 -10.06
CA ARG A 143 -12.20 -2.39 -11.18
C ARG A 143 -13.57 -2.99 -11.48
N GLN A 144 -14.37 -3.31 -10.45
CA GLN A 144 -15.74 -3.79 -10.62
C GLN A 144 -16.65 -2.73 -11.27
N GLY A 145 -16.42 -1.43 -11.00
CA GLY A 145 -17.14 -0.33 -11.65
C GLY A 145 -16.98 -0.29 -13.17
N TYR A 146 -15.87 -0.81 -13.71
CA TYR A 146 -15.64 -0.97 -15.15
C TYR A 146 -16.25 -2.26 -15.73
N MET A 147 -16.79 -3.15 -14.90
CA MET A 147 -17.43 -4.39 -15.33
C MET A 147 -18.93 -4.17 -15.59
N SER A 148 -19.51 -4.96 -16.51
CA SER A 148 -20.98 -5.03 -16.59
C SER A 148 -21.54 -5.60 -15.27
N PRO A 149 -22.80 -5.27 -14.87
CA PRO A 149 -23.38 -5.78 -13.63
C PRO A 149 -23.35 -7.32 -13.51
N LYS A 150 -23.49 -8.02 -14.63
CA LYS A 150 -23.39 -9.50 -14.69
C LYS A 150 -21.97 -9.99 -14.40
N GLN A 151 -20.95 -9.29 -14.90
CA GLN A 151 -19.55 -9.62 -14.63
C GLN A 151 -19.16 -9.29 -13.19
N ALA A 152 -19.62 -8.15 -12.66
CA ALA A 152 -19.40 -7.78 -11.27
C ALA A 152 -20.00 -8.82 -10.30
N ALA A 153 -21.25 -9.24 -10.51
CA ALA A 153 -21.90 -10.27 -9.70
C ALA A 153 -21.19 -11.63 -9.79
N ALA A 154 -20.77 -12.05 -10.99
CA ALA A 154 -20.00 -13.27 -11.17
C ALA A 154 -18.64 -13.22 -10.47
N PHE A 155 -18.01 -12.04 -10.42
CA PHE A 155 -16.76 -11.82 -9.71
C PHE A 155 -16.95 -11.88 -8.19
N GLU A 156 -18.00 -11.28 -7.63
CA GLU A 156 -18.34 -11.41 -6.21
C GLU A 156 -18.63 -12.85 -5.80
N GLU A 157 -19.41 -13.58 -6.61
CA GLU A 157 -19.73 -14.98 -6.36
C GLU A 157 -18.49 -15.88 -6.49
N PHE A 158 -17.50 -15.49 -7.29
CA PHE A 158 -16.20 -16.15 -7.36
C PHE A 158 -15.37 -15.90 -6.08
N LEU A 159 -15.34 -14.65 -5.60
CA LEU A 159 -14.64 -14.29 -4.36
C LEU A 159 -15.27 -14.98 -3.13
N ALA A 160 -16.59 -15.06 -3.05
CA ALA A 160 -17.30 -15.69 -1.93
C ALA A 160 -17.06 -17.20 -1.80
N ARG A 161 -16.54 -17.85 -2.86
CA ARG A 161 -16.18 -19.27 -2.88
C ARG A 161 -14.73 -19.53 -2.46
N GLN A 162 -13.94 -18.50 -2.19
CA GLN A 162 -12.57 -18.66 -1.73
C GLN A 162 -12.58 -19.17 -0.28
N PRO A 163 -11.75 -20.17 0.06
CA PRO A 163 -11.59 -20.60 1.46
C PRO A 163 -11.04 -19.45 2.32
N PRO A 164 -11.38 -19.38 3.62
CA PRO A 164 -10.85 -18.35 4.51
C PRO A 164 -9.32 -18.41 4.50
N ALA A 165 -8.69 -17.26 4.25
CA ALA A 165 -7.24 -17.16 4.13
C ALA A 165 -6.57 -17.45 5.48
N GLY A 166 -6.13 -18.70 5.68
CA GLY A 166 -5.27 -19.10 6.80
C GLY A 166 -5.66 -20.39 7.49
N GLU A 167 -5.57 -21.53 6.81
CA GLU A 167 -5.36 -22.84 7.46
C GLU A 167 -4.59 -23.76 6.50
N LEU A 168 -3.26 -23.65 6.47
CA LEU A 168 -2.34 -24.72 6.11
C LEU A 168 -1.02 -24.55 6.88
#